data_AF-K8ZP60-F1
#
_entry.id   AF-K8ZP60-F1
#
_cell.length_a   1.000
_cell.length_b   1.000
_cell.length_c   1.000
_cell.angle_alpha   90.00
_cell.angle_beta   90.00
_cell.angle_gamma   90.00
#
_symmetry.space_group_name_H-M   'P 1'
#
loop_
_entity.id
_entity.type
_entity.pdbx_description
1 polymer ?
#
loop_
_entity_poly.entity_id
_entity_poly.type
_entity_poly.pdbx_seq_one_letter_code
_entity_poly.pdbx_strand_id
1 'polypeptide(L)'
;MIQEIVQTGKIRTQQDLLDELTKREYRFTQATISRDMRELGLIKKVNAEGCWVYHLPPKKPDAGKMRLVHLLNQCFRSYRRQKEMVVIYTLPGSSPALGNLILEVYQEELFTVMTNDDHLLIIAKDEEKAIYIIEELISFQEKREEGGYYVAGIKHS
;
A
#
# COMPACT_ATOMS: atom_id res chain seq x y z
N MET A 1 -14.08 8.60 -8.08
CA MET A 1 -14.56 9.17 -9.36
C MET A 1 -13.52 9.98 -10.15
N ILE A 2 -13.14 11.22 -9.77
CA ILE A 2 -12.15 12.01 -10.56
C ILE A 2 -10.81 11.26 -10.65
N GLN A 3 -10.37 10.68 -9.54
CA GLN A 3 -9.16 9.85 -9.48
C GLN A 3 -9.19 8.69 -10.49
N GLU A 4 -10.29 7.93 -10.55
CA GLU A 4 -10.48 6.81 -11.50
C GLU A 4 -10.42 7.28 -12.96
N ILE A 5 -11.07 8.40 -13.28
CA ILE A 5 -11.10 8.93 -14.66
C ILE A 5 -9.70 9.39 -15.08
N VAL A 6 -8.99 10.10 -14.21
CA VAL A 6 -7.63 10.59 -14.49
C VAL A 6 -6.62 9.43 -14.59
N GLN A 7 -6.83 8.33 -13.86
CA GLN A 7 -6.01 7.11 -13.96
C GLN A 7 -6.10 6.42 -15.33
N THR A 8 -7.12 6.70 -16.15
CA THR A 8 -7.20 6.18 -17.53
C THR A 8 -6.10 6.73 -18.45
N GLY A 9 -5.43 7.82 -18.07
CA GLY A 9 -4.35 8.42 -18.88
C GLY A 9 -4.84 9.13 -20.14
N LYS A 10 -6.13 9.48 -20.23
CA LYS A 10 -6.76 10.10 -21.41
C LYS A 10 -7.10 11.58 -21.25
N ILE A 11 -7.05 12.12 -20.04
CA ILE A 11 -7.54 13.47 -19.72
C ILE A 11 -6.46 14.51 -20.02
N ARG A 12 -6.61 15.31 -21.08
CA ARG A 12 -5.62 16.31 -21.52
C ARG A 12 -5.96 17.70 -20.99
N THR A 13 -7.25 18.01 -20.91
CA THR A 13 -7.78 19.30 -20.48
C THR A 13 -8.81 19.17 -19.35
N GLN A 14 -9.15 20.30 -18.72
CA GLN A 14 -10.25 20.33 -17.74
C GLN A 14 -11.60 20.01 -18.39
N GLN A 15 -11.76 20.39 -19.67
CA GLN A 15 -12.98 20.10 -20.43
C GLN A 15 -13.13 18.60 -20.64
N ASP A 16 -12.05 17.89 -20.97
CA ASP A 16 -12.08 16.43 -21.15
C ASP A 16 -12.57 15.72 -19.88
N LEU A 17 -12.15 16.20 -18.69
CA LEU A 17 -12.60 15.68 -17.42
C LEU A 17 -14.08 15.97 -17.16
N LEU A 18 -14.52 17.19 -17.49
CA LEU A 18 -15.92 17.60 -17.35
C LEU A 18 -16.83 16.78 -18.27
N ASP A 19 -16.43 16.58 -19.52
CA ASP A 19 -17.18 15.80 -20.51
C ASP A 19 -17.31 14.34 -20.05
N GLU A 20 -16.24 13.76 -19.52
CA GLU A 20 -16.25 12.38 -19.03
C GLU A 20 -17.08 12.20 -17.76
N LEU A 21 -17.11 13.20 -16.88
CA LEU A 21 -17.98 13.21 -15.70
C LEU A 21 -19.46 13.41 -16.06
N THR A 22 -19.74 14.23 -17.07
CA THR A 22 -21.10 14.51 -17.54
C THR A 22 -21.73 13.26 -18.18
N LYS A 23 -20.94 12.45 -18.88
CA LYS A 23 -21.38 11.12 -19.38
C LYS A 23 -21.84 10.17 -18.29
N ARG A 24 -21.38 10.37 -17.05
CA ARG A 24 -21.76 9.56 -15.88
C ARG A 24 -22.93 10.18 -15.11
N GLU A 25 -23.70 11.07 -15.74
CA GLU A 25 -24.87 11.78 -15.21
C GLU A 25 -24.60 12.75 -14.04
N TYR A 26 -23.33 13.12 -13.81
CA TYR A 26 -23.00 14.12 -12.80
C TYR A 26 -23.03 15.54 -13.37
N ARG A 27 -23.69 16.46 -12.65
CA ARG A 27 -23.69 17.89 -12.97
C ARG A 27 -22.54 18.59 -12.27
N PHE A 28 -21.42 18.75 -12.97
CA PHE A 28 -20.31 19.58 -12.52
C PHE A 28 -20.24 20.89 -13.29
N THR A 29 -19.64 21.91 -12.67
CA THR A 29 -19.24 23.15 -13.35
C THR A 29 -17.74 23.18 -13.53
N GLN A 30 -17.26 23.98 -14.48
CA GLN A 30 -15.83 24.21 -14.68
C GLN A 30 -15.14 24.72 -13.40
N ALA A 31 -15.82 25.55 -12.60
CA ALA A 31 -15.29 26.09 -11.35
C ALA A 31 -15.11 24.99 -10.29
N THR A 32 -16.06 24.07 -10.17
CA THR A 32 -16.00 22.91 -9.27
C THR A 32 -14.82 22.01 -9.64
N ILE A 33 -14.71 21.61 -10.92
CA ILE A 33 -13.62 20.76 -11.39
C ILE A 33 -12.26 21.41 -11.23
N SER A 34 -12.14 22.71 -11.50
CA SER A 34 -10.89 23.44 -11.31
C SER A 34 -10.43 23.46 -9.85
N ARG A 35 -11.36 23.48 -8.89
CA ARG A 35 -11.06 23.35 -7.47
C ARG A 35 -10.65 21.91 -7.14
N ASP A 36 -11.44 20.91 -7.53
CA ASP A 36 -11.17 19.50 -7.23
C ASP A 36 -9.82 19.04 -7.80
N MET A 37 -9.49 19.44 -9.04
CA MET A 37 -8.19 19.13 -9.65
C MET A 37 -7.01 19.73 -8.87
N ARG A 38 -7.21 20.93 -8.28
CA ARG A 38 -6.21 21.58 -7.42
C ARG A 38 -6.10 20.89 -6.06
N GLU A 39 -7.23 20.56 -5.44
CA GLU A 39 -7.27 19.84 -4.16
C GLU A 39 -6.65 18.43 -4.28
N LEU A 40 -6.88 17.75 -5.41
CA LEU A 40 -6.25 16.47 -5.73
C LEU A 40 -4.79 16.57 -6.16
N GLY A 41 -4.26 17.78 -6.35
CA GLY A 41 -2.86 18.03 -6.72
C GLY A 41 -2.47 17.40 -8.07
N LEU A 42 -3.38 17.38 -9.05
CA LEU A 42 -3.11 16.75 -10.35
C LEU A 42 -1.92 17.41 -11.05
N ILE A 43 -1.07 16.58 -11.66
CA ILE A 43 0.12 17.00 -12.41
C ILE A 43 -0.01 16.61 -13.89
N LYS A 44 0.69 17.31 -14.78
CA LYS A 44 0.79 16.92 -16.19
C LYS A 44 1.98 15.98 -16.41
N LYS A 45 1.75 14.87 -17.11
CA LYS A 45 2.78 13.93 -17.57
C LYS A 45 2.52 13.53 -19.03
N VAL A 46 3.57 13.08 -19.71
CA VAL A 46 3.47 12.50 -21.04
C VAL A 46 3.04 11.04 -20.89
N ASN A 47 1.98 10.62 -21.58
CA ASN A 47 1.52 9.24 -21.61
C ASN A 47 2.36 8.38 -22.61
N ALA A 48 2.06 7.08 -22.71
CA ALA A 48 2.77 6.17 -23.62
C ALA A 48 2.66 6.55 -25.11
N GLU A 49 1.66 7.37 -25.46
CA GLU A 49 1.42 7.87 -26.83
C GLU A 49 2.09 9.24 -27.10
N GLY A 50 2.91 9.75 -26.17
CA GLY A 50 3.59 11.03 -26.33
C GLY A 50 2.73 12.27 -26.06
N CYS A 51 1.52 12.09 -25.51
CA CYS A 51 0.58 13.18 -25.23
C CYS A 51 0.64 13.64 -23.78
N TRP A 52 0.57 14.95 -23.55
CA TRP A 52 0.40 15.52 -22.21
C TRP A 52 -1.01 15.25 -21.67
N VAL A 53 -1.08 14.58 -20.53
CA VAL A 53 -2.31 14.25 -19.83
C VAL A 53 -2.16 14.54 -18.33
N TYR A 54 -3.27 14.80 -17.66
CA TYR A 54 -3.33 14.89 -16.21
C TYR A 54 -3.16 13.51 -15.60
N HIS A 55 -2.40 13.46 -14.51
CA HIS A 55 -2.20 12.30 -13.66
C HIS A 55 -2.36 12.72 -12.21
N LEU A 56 -2.76 11.75 -11.38
CA LEU A 56 -2.56 11.89 -9.94
C LEU A 56 -1.06 12.05 -9.68
N PRO A 57 -0.68 12.90 -8.71
CA PRO A 57 0.70 12.92 -8.27
C PRO A 57 1.06 11.48 -7.86
N PRO A 58 2.26 10.99 -8.21
CA PRO A 58 2.69 9.72 -7.64
C PRO A 58 2.51 9.86 -6.13
N LYS A 59 1.84 8.89 -5.48
CA LYS A 59 1.89 8.81 -4.02
C LYS A 59 3.38 8.92 -3.71
N LYS A 60 3.77 9.92 -2.91
CA LYS A 60 5.15 9.96 -2.41
C LYS A 60 5.43 8.55 -1.89
N PRO A 61 6.56 7.93 -2.26
CA PRO A 61 6.94 6.67 -1.66
C PRO A 61 6.80 6.87 -0.17
N ASP A 62 5.95 6.07 0.46
CA ASP A 62 5.75 6.17 1.89
C ASP A 62 7.11 5.86 2.52
N ALA A 63 7.76 6.87 3.09
CA ALA A 63 9.09 6.76 3.65
C ALA A 63 9.10 5.76 4.82
N GLY A 64 7.98 5.60 5.52
CA GLY A 64 7.77 4.52 6.49
C GLY A 64 7.80 3.16 5.81
N LYS A 65 7.03 3.00 4.73
CA LYS A 65 6.97 1.74 3.96
C LYS A 65 8.32 1.36 3.32
N MET A 66 9.09 2.32 2.82
CA MET A 66 10.45 2.04 2.31
C MET A 66 11.39 1.54 3.40
N ARG A 67 11.36 2.17 4.59
CA ARG A 67 12.14 1.73 5.75
C ARG A 67 11.71 0.35 6.23
N LEU A 68 10.40 0.10 6.26
CA LEU A 68 9.82 -1.20 6.59
C LEU A 68 10.35 -2.28 5.64
N VAL A 69 10.21 -2.09 4.33
CA VAL A 69 10.70 -3.05 3.32
C VAL A 69 12.19 -3.33 3.48
N HIS A 70 12.99 -2.28 3.71
CA HIS A 70 14.43 -2.42 3.90
C HIS A 70 14.77 -3.29 5.12
N LEU A 71 14.19 -2.99 6.29
CA LEU A 71 14.45 -3.74 7.51
C LEU A 71 13.89 -5.15 7.46
N LEU A 72 12.67 -5.32 6.93
CA LEU A 72 12.02 -6.62 6.76
C LEU A 72 12.92 -7.55 5.93
N ASN A 73 13.46 -7.07 4.81
CA ASN A 73 14.40 -7.83 3.97
C ASN A 73 15.70 -8.22 4.70
N GLN A 74 16.09 -7.53 5.76
CA GLN A 74 17.31 -7.86 6.50
C GLN A 74 17.07 -8.89 7.58
N CYS A 75 15.90 -8.86 8.22
CA CYS A 75 15.68 -9.61 9.46
C CYS A 75 14.59 -10.69 9.37
N PHE A 76 13.71 -10.69 8.38
CA PHE A 76 12.62 -11.65 8.29
C PHE A 76 13.10 -13.10 8.17
N ARG A 77 12.50 -14.02 8.94
CA ARG A 77 12.79 -15.46 8.89
C ARG A 77 11.58 -16.29 8.49
N SER A 78 10.46 -16.09 9.18
CA SER A 78 9.21 -16.81 8.91
C SER A 78 8.04 -16.12 9.60
N TYR A 79 6.82 -16.58 9.36
CA TYR A 79 5.64 -16.11 10.06
C TYR A 79 4.67 -17.27 10.34
N ARG A 80 3.74 -17.05 11.26
CA ARG A 80 2.54 -17.88 11.46
C ARG A 80 1.34 -16.98 11.65
N ARG A 81 0.17 -17.42 11.20
CA ARG A 81 -1.10 -16.71 11.37
C ARG A 81 -2.11 -17.59 12.09
N GLN A 82 -2.90 -16.99 12.97
CA GLN A 82 -4.10 -17.58 13.54
C GLN A 82 -5.17 -16.49 13.62
N LYS A 83 -6.13 -16.53 12.69
CA LYS A 83 -7.17 -15.49 12.53
C LYS A 83 -6.54 -14.09 12.39
N GLU A 84 -6.95 -13.12 13.21
CA GLU A 84 -6.42 -11.76 13.28
C GLU A 84 -5.01 -11.64 13.88
N MET A 85 -4.44 -12.72 14.40
CA MET A 85 -3.10 -12.74 15.02
C MET A 85 -2.03 -13.24 14.05
N VAL A 86 -0.90 -12.54 13.99
CA VAL A 86 0.25 -12.89 13.16
C VAL A 86 1.52 -12.83 14.00
N VAL A 87 2.28 -13.92 14.05
CA VAL A 87 3.64 -13.91 14.61
C VAL A 87 4.62 -13.82 13.46
N ILE A 88 5.54 -12.85 13.51
CA ILE A 88 6.68 -12.75 12.61
C ILE A 88 7.95 -13.07 13.40
N TYR A 89 8.73 -14.03 12.92
CA TYR A 89 10.04 -14.37 13.45
C TYR A 89 11.12 -13.61 12.70
N THR A 90 12.04 -13.01 13.44
CA THR A 90 13.14 -12.21 12.90
C THR A 90 14.51 -12.73 13.34
N LEU A 91 15.58 -12.14 12.82
CA LEU A 91 16.89 -12.21 13.46
C LEU A 91 16.83 -11.54 14.85
N PRO A 92 17.61 -12.02 15.83
CA PRO A 92 17.71 -11.41 17.16
C PRO A 92 18.01 -9.91 17.10
N GLY A 93 17.46 -9.14 18.04
CA GLY A 93 17.63 -7.68 18.14
C GLY A 93 16.87 -6.84 17.10
N SER A 94 16.15 -7.45 16.16
CA SER A 94 15.49 -6.71 15.06
C SER A 94 13.99 -6.48 15.27
N SER A 95 13.33 -7.33 16.07
CA SER A 95 11.88 -7.32 16.25
C SER A 95 11.32 -5.98 16.76
N PRO A 96 11.93 -5.30 17.76
CA PRO A 96 11.41 -4.01 18.23
C PRO A 96 11.38 -2.92 17.14
N ALA A 97 12.43 -2.84 16.33
CA ALA A 97 12.51 -1.86 15.24
C ALA A 97 11.51 -2.19 14.13
N LEU A 98 11.36 -3.46 13.79
CA LEU A 98 10.38 -3.91 12.79
C LEU A 98 8.94 -3.66 13.26
N GLY A 99 8.64 -3.94 14.53
CA GLY A 99 7.31 -3.71 15.10
C GLY A 99 6.89 -2.24 15.07
N ASN A 100 7.81 -1.31 15.36
CA ASN A 100 7.53 0.13 15.28
C ASN A 100 7.20 0.58 13.86
N LEU A 101 7.92 0.08 12.84
CA LEU A 101 7.64 0.40 11.45
C LEU A 101 6.32 -0.20 10.97
N ILE A 102 5.97 -1.40 11.45
CA ILE A 102 4.67 -2.03 11.14
C ILE A 102 3.52 -1.23 11.76
N LEU A 103 3.66 -0.76 13.01
CA LEU A 103 2.69 0.13 13.64
C LEU A 103 2.52 1.45 12.86
N GLU A 104 3.62 2.05 12.41
CA GLU A 104 3.60 3.30 11.62
C GLU A 104 2.90 3.11 10.27
N VAL A 105 3.18 2.02 9.55
CA VAL A 105 2.70 1.79 8.19
C VAL A 105 1.26 1.26 8.15
N TYR A 106 0.87 0.45 9.13
CA TYR A 106 -0.42 -0.26 9.14
C TYR A 106 -1.34 0.18 10.28
N GLN A 107 -1.22 1.43 10.75
CA GLN A 107 -1.99 1.97 11.88
C GLN A 107 -3.52 1.76 11.73
N GLU A 108 -4.03 1.80 10.50
CA GLU A 108 -5.47 1.66 10.23
C GLU A 108 -5.94 0.20 10.25
N GLU A 109 -5.06 -0.76 10.01
CA GLU A 109 -5.36 -2.19 9.96
C GLU A 109 -5.07 -2.91 11.28
N LEU A 110 -4.25 -2.29 12.15
CA LEU A 110 -3.76 -2.89 13.39
C LEU A 110 -4.62 -2.55 14.61
N PHE A 111 -4.78 -3.55 15.48
CA PHE A 111 -5.18 -3.34 16.86
C PHE A 111 -3.94 -3.04 17.73
N THR A 112 -2.89 -3.87 17.65
CA THR A 112 -1.62 -3.63 18.34
C THR A 112 -0.47 -4.48 17.80
N VAL A 113 0.75 -4.18 18.24
CA VAL A 113 1.96 -4.98 18.02
C VAL A 113 2.70 -5.15 19.33
N MET A 114 3.08 -6.38 19.65
CA MET A 114 3.90 -6.75 20.81
C MET A 114 5.21 -7.32 20.32
N THR A 115 6.32 -6.84 20.85
CA THR A 115 7.66 -7.24 20.40
C THR A 115 8.40 -7.98 21.50
N ASN A 116 9.17 -8.98 21.08
CA ASN A 116 10.23 -9.61 21.86
C ASN A 116 11.56 -9.38 21.13
N ASP A 117 12.64 -10.07 21.50
CA ASP A 117 13.95 -9.91 20.85
C ASP A 117 13.99 -10.46 19.41
N ASP A 118 13.46 -11.66 19.20
CA ASP A 118 13.56 -12.43 17.94
C ASP A 118 12.20 -12.68 17.25
N HIS A 119 11.11 -12.15 17.80
CA HIS A 119 9.79 -12.22 17.19
C HIS A 119 8.86 -11.12 17.67
N LEU A 120 7.87 -10.80 16.85
CA LEU A 120 6.78 -9.90 17.17
C LEU A 120 5.43 -10.56 16.91
N LEU A 121 4.46 -10.27 17.77
CA LEU A 121 3.06 -10.58 17.58
C LEU A 121 2.34 -9.32 17.10
N ILE A 122 1.69 -9.44 15.96
CA ILE A 122 0.81 -8.46 15.38
C ILE A 122 -0.62 -8.92 15.65
N ILE A 123 -1.48 -8.03 16.13
CA ILE A 123 -2.92 -8.27 16.25
C ILE A 123 -3.60 -7.26 15.33
N ALA A 124 -4.21 -7.74 14.25
CA ALA A 124 -4.99 -6.93 13.33
C ALA A 124 -6.40 -6.66 13.88
N LYS A 125 -7.11 -5.70 13.30
CA LYS A 125 -8.50 -5.40 13.70
C LYS A 125 -9.48 -6.53 13.36
N ASP A 126 -9.20 -7.30 12.32
CA ASP A 126 -9.96 -8.47 11.89
C ASP A 126 -9.09 -9.43 11.06
N GLU A 127 -9.66 -10.57 10.67
CA GLU A 127 -8.96 -11.60 9.91
C GLU A 127 -8.59 -11.14 8.49
N GLU A 128 -9.42 -10.33 7.83
CA GLU A 128 -9.14 -9.81 6.48
C GLU A 128 -7.93 -8.87 6.51
N LYS A 129 -7.83 -8.01 7.53
CA LYS A 129 -6.68 -7.13 7.75
C LYS A 129 -5.39 -7.90 8.03
N ALA A 130 -5.46 -8.98 8.81
CA ALA A 130 -4.29 -9.83 9.03
C ALA A 130 -3.78 -10.47 7.73
N ILE A 131 -4.69 -10.92 6.86
CA ILE A 131 -4.35 -11.47 5.54
C ILE A 131 -3.72 -10.38 4.67
N TYR A 132 -4.34 -9.20 4.58
CA TYR A 132 -3.81 -8.07 3.82
C TYR A 132 -2.38 -7.69 4.23
N ILE A 133 -2.12 -7.54 5.54
CA ILE A 133 -0.79 -7.20 6.05
C ILE A 133 0.23 -8.28 5.67
N ILE A 134 -0.09 -9.56 5.85
CA ILE A 134 0.82 -10.66 5.52
C ILE A 134 1.12 -10.72 4.03
N GLU A 135 0.09 -10.68 3.18
CA GLU A 135 0.26 -10.75 1.72
C GLU A 135 1.15 -9.61 1.23
N GLU A 136 0.95 -8.40 1.78
CA GLU A 136 1.79 -7.26 1.44
C GLU A 136 3.24 -7.44 1.93
N LEU A 137 3.46 -7.85 3.18
CA LEU A 137 4.80 -8.08 3.73
C LEU A 137 5.55 -9.18 2.95
N ILE A 138 4.88 -10.27 2.57
CA ILE A 138 5.46 -11.37 1.79
C ILE A 138 5.78 -10.92 0.35
N SER A 139 4.95 -10.08 -0.27
CA SER A 139 5.22 -9.57 -1.62
C SER A 139 6.57 -8.85 -1.73
N PHE A 140 7.10 -8.36 -0.60
CA PHE A 140 8.43 -7.76 -0.53
C PHE A 140 9.57 -8.79 -0.44
N GLN A 141 9.29 -10.02 0.02
CA GLN A 141 10.26 -11.10 0.21
C GLN A 141 10.48 -11.96 -1.05
N GLU A 142 9.53 -12.03 -1.97
CA GLU A 142 9.55 -12.94 -3.14
C GLU A 142 10.69 -12.70 -4.15
N LYS A 143 11.53 -11.66 -3.95
CA LYS A 143 12.73 -11.40 -4.77
C LYS A 143 14.00 -12.10 -4.31
N ARG A 144 13.92 -13.09 -3.41
CA ARG A 144 15.07 -13.88 -2.95
C ARG A 144 14.92 -15.35 -3.31
N GLU A 145 15.35 -15.71 -4.52
CA GLU A 145 15.73 -17.09 -4.82
C GLU A 145 17.07 -17.42 -4.13
N GLU A 146 17.14 -18.65 -3.61
CA GLU A 146 18.32 -19.32 -3.03
C GLU A 146 18.71 -18.95 -1.59
N GLY A 147 18.10 -19.66 -0.63
CA GLY A 147 18.60 -19.69 0.75
C GLY A 147 17.59 -20.07 1.84
N GLY A 148 16.66 -20.98 1.55
CA GLY A 148 15.89 -21.79 2.50
C GLY A 148 15.34 -21.15 3.77
N TYR A 149 14.07 -20.72 3.74
CA TYR A 149 13.19 -20.74 4.93
C TYR A 149 11.75 -21.08 4.52
N TYR A 150 11.12 -21.96 5.28
CA TYR A 150 9.81 -22.55 5.00
C TYR A 150 8.69 -21.50 4.97
N VAL A 151 8.00 -21.41 3.83
CA VAL A 151 6.63 -20.88 3.75
C VAL A 151 5.72 -21.99 4.28
N ALA A 152 5.40 -21.97 5.57
CA ALA A 152 4.39 -22.87 6.11
C ALA A 152 3.04 -22.44 5.56
N GLY A 153 2.66 -23.06 4.44
CA GLY A 153 1.33 -22.94 3.87
C GLY A 153 0.28 -23.35 4.90
N ILE A 154 -0.67 -22.46 5.16
CA ILE A 154 -1.95 -22.85 5.75
C ILE A 154 -2.84 -23.21 4.56
N LYS A 155 -2.95 -24.51 4.29
CA LYS A 155 -4.11 -25.04 3.57
C LYS A 155 -5.35 -24.66 4.39
N HIS A 156 -6.24 -23.87 3.81
CA HIS A 156 -7.59 -23.70 4.31
C HIS A 156 -8.22 -25.09 4.52
N SER A 157 -8.62 -25.37 5.76
CA SER A 157 -9.56 -26.42 6.15
C SER A 157 -10.61 -25.78 7.03
#